data_AF-A0A7U9S1B8-F1
#
_entry.id   AF-A0A7U9S1B8-F1
#
_cell.length_a   1.000
_cell.length_b   1.000
_cell.length_c   1.000
_cell.angle_alpha   90.00
_cell.angle_beta   90.00
_cell.angle_gamma   90.00
#
_symmetry.space_group_name_H-M   'P 1'
#
loop_
_entity.id
_entity.type
_entity.pdbx_description
1 polymer ?
#
loop_
_entity_poly.entity_id
_entity_poly.type
_entity_poly.pdbx_seq_one_letter_code
_entity_poly.pdbx_strand_id
1 'polypeptide(L)' 'MIEAIKVTRRLDKGRLNLPRDFREAAGFDPFQEVSVALADFEGEKVFIIAKRKEEPK' A
#
# COMPACT_ATOMS: atom_id res chain seq x y z
N MET A 1 6.99 21.40 -5.51
CA MET A 1 7.09 19.94 -5.71
C MET A 1 6.54 19.30 -4.46
N ILE A 2 5.41 18.59 -4.53
CA ILE A 2 4.89 17.84 -3.38
C ILE A 2 5.70 16.54 -3.35
N GLU A 3 6.56 16.38 -2.34
CA GLU A 3 7.16 15.09 -2.02
C GLU A 3 6.04 14.07 -1.84
N ALA A 4 6.11 12.96 -2.59
CA ALA A 4 5.15 11.87 -2.46
C ALA A 4 5.24 11.33 -1.03
N ILE A 5 4.20 11.59 -0.22
CA ILE A 5 4.13 11.07 1.14
C ILE A 5 4.03 9.55 1.05
N LYS A 6 5.13 8.87 1.37
CA LYS A 6 5.26 7.41 1.36
C LYS A 6 5.46 6.92 2.78
N VAL A 7 4.65 5.96 3.23
CA VAL A 7 4.78 5.35 4.55
C VAL A 7 4.83 3.82 4.43
N THR A 8 5.65 3.19 5.26
CA THR A 8 5.71 1.72 5.39
C THR A 8 4.80 1.29 6.53
N ARG A 9 3.89 0.35 6.26
CA ARG A 9 2.94 -0.16 7.27
C ARG A 9 2.68 -1.66 7.08
N ARG A 10 2.29 -2.32 8.17
CA ARG A 10 1.69 -3.67 8.13
C ARG A 10 0.20 -3.53 7.89
N LEU A 11 -0.35 -4.38 7.01
CA LEU A 11 -1.76 -4.35 6.63
C LEU A 11 -2.72 -4.77 7.75
N ASP A 12 -2.24 -5.55 8.73
CA ASP A 12 -3.08 -6.15 9.78
C ASP A 12 -3.29 -5.28 11.03
N LYS A 13 -2.44 -4.27 11.25
CA LYS A 13 -2.39 -3.47 12.50
C LYS A 13 -2.58 -1.97 12.30
N GLY A 14 -3.05 -1.53 11.13
CA GLY A 14 -3.25 -0.13 10.77
C GLY A 14 -4.72 0.30 10.67
N ARG A 15 -4.96 1.60 10.42
CA ARG A 15 -6.30 2.18 10.16
C ARG A 15 -6.85 1.89 8.75
N LEU A 16 -6.11 1.17 7.91
CA LEU A 16 -6.52 0.78 6.56
C LEU A 16 -6.89 -0.71 6.54
N ASN A 17 -8.10 -1.02 7.02
CA ASN A 17 -8.64 -2.37 7.00
C ASN A 17 -9.15 -2.69 5.59
N LEU A 18 -8.30 -3.34 4.79
CA LEU A 18 -8.75 -3.90 3.52
C LEU A 18 -9.47 -5.24 3.75
N PRO A 19 -10.64 -5.44 3.11
CA PRO A 19 -11.31 -6.73 3.09
C PRO A 19 -10.34 -7.85 2.66
N ARG A 20 -10.52 -9.05 3.25
CA ARG A 20 -9.59 -10.17 3.08
C ARG A 20 -9.55 -10.65 1.62
N ASP A 21 -10.73 -10.81 1.04
CA ASP A 21 -10.96 -11.11 -0.38
C ASP A 21 -10.27 -10.11 -1.31
N PHE A 22 -10.33 -8.82 -0.99
CA PHE A 22 -9.69 -7.77 -1.81
C PHE A 22 -8.15 -7.85 -1.76
N ARG A 23 -7.59 -8.16 -0.58
CA ARG A 23 -6.14 -8.39 -0.43
C ARG A 23 -5.69 -9.64 -1.18
N GLU A 24 -6.40 -10.75 -1.00
CA GLU A 24 -6.09 -12.03 -1.66
C GLU A 24 -6.21 -11.91 -3.19
N ALA A 25 -7.25 -11.23 -3.70
CA ALA A 25 -7.44 -10.97 -5.13
C ALA A 25 -6.31 -10.12 -5.74
N ALA A 26 -5.79 -9.16 -4.98
CA ALA A 26 -4.61 -8.37 -5.36
C ALA A 26 -3.27 -9.10 -5.08
N GLY A 27 -3.32 -10.37 -4.66
CA GLY A 27 -2.17 -11.23 -4.41
C GLY A 27 -1.38 -10.84 -3.17
N PHE A 28 -1.97 -10.10 -2.23
CA PHE A 28 -1.32 -9.72 -0.98
C PHE A 28 -1.53 -10.78 0.12
N ASP A 29 -0.44 -11.24 0.73
CA ASP A 29 -0.47 -11.94 2.02
C ASP A 29 -0.98 -11.02 3.15
N PRO A 30 -1.78 -11.52 4.11
CA PRO A 30 -2.36 -10.73 5.20
C PRO A 30 -1.35 -10.03 6.12
N PHE A 31 -0.13 -10.56 6.26
CA PHE A 31 0.86 -10.12 7.24
C PHE A 31 2.09 -9.45 6.60
N GLN A 32 2.18 -9.41 5.27
CA GLN A 32 3.34 -8.80 4.61
C GLN A 32 3.40 -7.27 4.83
N GLU A 33 4.61 -6.73 4.74
CA GLU A 33 4.83 -5.29 4.71
C GLU A 33 4.53 -4.70 3.35
N VAL A 34 3.85 -3.55 3.34
CA VAL A 34 3.51 -2.81 2.13
C VAL A 34 4.00 -1.37 2.20
N SER A 35 4.23 -0.79 1.03
CA SER A 35 4.38 0.65 0.86
C SER A 35 3.03 1.24 0.47
N VAL A 36 2.63 2.32 1.14
CA VAL A 36 1.46 3.12 0.76
C VAL A 36 1.93 4.50 0.32
N ALA A 37 1.49 4.94 -0.84
CA ALA A 37 1.79 6.27 -1.40
C ALA A 37 0.50 6.97 -1.82
N LEU A 38 0.50 8.31 -1.76
CA LEU A 38 -0.57 9.14 -2.33
C LEU A 38 -0.19 9.51 -3.78
N ALA A 39 -1.14 9.39 -4.70
CA ALA A 39 -0.99 9.76 -6.10
C ALA A 39 -2.23 10.46 -6.64
N ASP A 40 -2.11 11.11 -7.78
CA ASP A 40 -3.24 11.59 -8.58
C ASP A 40 -3.57 10.55 -9.66
N PHE A 41 -4.82 10.14 -9.76
CA PHE A 41 -5.33 9.27 -10.81
C PHE A 41 -6.65 9.84 -11.31
N GLU A 42 -6.69 10.23 -12.60
CA GLU A 42 -7.87 10.83 -13.25
C GLU A 42 -8.43 12.09 -12.53
N GLY A 43 -7.55 12.89 -11.93
CA GLY A 43 -7.95 14.10 -11.20
C GLY A 43 -8.38 13.83 -9.75
N GLU A 44 -8.40 12.57 -9.32
CA GLU A 44 -8.71 12.17 -7.96
C GLU A 44 -7.44 11.76 -7.20
N LYS A 45 -7.41 12.06 -5.90
CA LYS A 45 -6.33 11.59 -5.01
C LYS A 45 -6.59 10.14 -4.64
N VAL A 46 -5.64 9.27 -4.99
CA VAL A 46 -5.72 7.83 -4.71
C VAL A 46 -4.57 7.36 -3.82
N PHE A 47 -4.81 6.29 -3.08
CA PHE A 47 -3.76 5.57 -2.35
C PHE A 47 -3.28 4.38 -3.18
N ILE A 48 -1.98 4.33 -3.50
CA ILE A 48 -1.34 3.21 -4.17
C ILE A 48 -0.67 2.34 -3.11
N ILE A 49 -1.01 1.05 -3.11
CA ILE A 49 -0.45 0.06 -2.19
C ILE A 49 0.40 -0.91 -3.02
N ALA A 50 1.66 -1.03 -2.67
CA ALA A 50 2.60 -1.91 -3.36
C ALA A 50 3.29 -2.84 -2.37
N LYS A 51 3.57 -4.08 -2.79
CA LYS A 51 4.44 -4.99 -2.05
C LYS A 51 5.80 -4.33 -1.87
N ARG A 52 6.38 -4.42 -0.67
CA ARG A 52 7.74 -3.96 -0.45
C ARG A 52 8.68 -4.88 -1.25
N LYS A 53 9.40 -4.33 -2.24
CA LYS A 53 10.55 -5.05 -2.81
C LYS A 53 11.66 -5.00 -1.76
N GLU A 54 12.23 -6.14 -1.40
CA GLU A 54 13.50 -6.15 -0.68
C GLU A 54 14.53 -5.46 -1.57
N GLU A 55 15.22 -4.46 -1.05
CA GLU A 55 16.36 -3.89 -1.75
C GLU A 55 17.43 -4.99 -1.85
N PRO A 56 17.98 -5.27 -3.06
CA PRO A 56 19.12 -6.16 -3.15
C PRO A 56 20.26 -5.53 -2.33
N LYS A 57 20.73 -6.29 -1.36
CA LYS A 57 21.81 -5.91 -0.43
C LYS A 57 23.13 -5.68 -1.16
#